data_AF-A0A521Z0N2-F1
#
_entry.id   AF-A0A521Z0N2-F1
#
_cell.length_a   1.000
_cell.length_b   1.000
_cell.length_c   1.000
_cell.angle_alpha   90.00
_cell.angle_beta   90.00
_cell.angle_gamma   90.00
#
_symmetry.space_group_name_H-M   'P 1'
#
loop_
_entity.id
_entity.type
_entity.pdbx_description
1 polymer ?
#
loop_
_entity_poly.entity_id
_entity_poly.type
_entity_poly.pdbx_seq_one_letter_code
_entity_poly.pdbx_strand_id
1 'polypeptide(L)'
;MPVQAATDIAWVWPSSDAPAVADYQTIAVLTDTLLLKGEDITRQPRRRALALWDARVQVIPVVHVQSMPNSPDVFTEVQRKAMLAALDRAVAGATAGWVQLDFEAPSRQREAYLALVKMARQRLPASVRLSVTALASWCLQGAWLDRLAADEVVPMWYRMGEPVAQDYPALHARCRGPAAGFSVQTPPKQAVANRFTRRFWFNERNWVADPVQRFP
;
A
#
# COMPACT_ATOMS: atom_id res chain seq x y z
N MET A 1 7.77 -13.44 24.77
CA MET A 1 6.74 -12.54 24.18
C MET A 1 5.71 -13.42 23.49
N PRO A 2 4.40 -13.22 23.69
CA PRO A 2 3.40 -14.04 23.01
C PRO A 2 3.53 -13.84 21.50
N VAL A 3 3.57 -14.94 20.75
CA VAL A 3 3.56 -14.92 19.29
C VAL A 3 2.24 -14.30 18.87
N GLN A 4 2.28 -13.10 18.31
CA GLN A 4 1.07 -12.43 17.82
C GLN A 4 0.48 -13.27 16.69
N ALA A 5 -0.80 -13.63 16.81
CA ALA A 5 -1.50 -14.40 15.79
C ALA A 5 -1.46 -13.65 14.44
N ALA A 6 -1.30 -14.40 13.35
CA ALA A 6 -1.32 -13.80 12.02
C ALA A 6 -2.66 -13.12 11.76
N THR A 7 -2.61 -11.90 11.22
CA THR A 7 -3.77 -11.11 10.81
C THR A 7 -3.80 -11.08 9.30
N ASP A 8 -4.83 -11.69 8.73
CA ASP A 8 -5.14 -11.54 7.31
C ASP A 8 -5.90 -10.23 7.10
N ILE A 9 -5.49 -9.49 6.06
CA ILE A 9 -6.00 -8.16 5.72
C ILE A 9 -6.40 -8.19 4.26
N ALA A 10 -7.68 -8.05 3.94
CA ALA A 10 -8.08 -7.93 2.55
C ALA A 10 -7.74 -6.55 2.01
N TRP A 11 -7.14 -6.49 0.83
CA TRP A 11 -6.86 -5.25 0.13
C TRP A 11 -7.96 -4.97 -0.91
N VAL A 12 -8.64 -3.83 -0.77
CA VAL A 12 -9.92 -3.53 -1.43
C VAL A 12 -9.76 -2.39 -2.44
N TRP A 13 -9.88 -2.72 -3.72
CA TRP A 13 -9.79 -1.77 -4.84
C TRP A 13 -10.98 -0.81 -4.92
N PRO A 14 -10.85 0.37 -5.56
CA PRO A 14 -11.83 1.47 -5.54
C PRO A 14 -13.24 1.09 -6.03
N SER A 15 -13.31 0.14 -6.95
CA SER A 15 -14.53 -0.33 -7.61
C SER A 15 -15.09 -1.63 -7.03
N SER A 16 -14.38 -2.29 -6.12
CA SER A 16 -14.78 -3.57 -5.53
C SER A 16 -15.70 -3.42 -4.34
N ASP A 17 -16.61 -4.36 -4.14
CA ASP A 17 -17.35 -4.44 -2.88
C ASP A 17 -16.44 -4.90 -1.73
N ALA A 18 -16.92 -4.74 -0.49
CA ALA A 18 -16.22 -5.29 0.67
C ALA A 18 -16.15 -6.82 0.52
N PRO A 19 -15.02 -7.45 0.88
CA PRO A 19 -14.98 -8.90 1.03
C PRO A 19 -16.01 -9.33 2.09
N ALA A 20 -16.38 -10.62 2.08
CA ALA A 20 -17.24 -11.15 3.13
C ALA A 20 -16.59 -10.89 4.50
N VAL A 21 -17.34 -10.25 5.39
CA VAL A 21 -16.84 -9.69 6.66
C VAL A 21 -16.39 -10.78 7.63
N ALA A 22 -16.94 -11.99 7.49
CA ALA A 22 -16.55 -13.17 8.26
C ALA A 22 -15.08 -13.58 8.05
N ASP A 23 -14.48 -13.17 6.93
CA ASP A 23 -13.16 -13.61 6.52
C ASP A 23 -12.03 -12.69 7.03
N TYR A 24 -12.35 -11.46 7.46
CA TYR A 24 -11.35 -10.44 7.80
C TYR A 24 -11.78 -9.53 8.96
N GLN A 25 -10.93 -9.43 9.99
CA GLN A 25 -11.10 -8.45 11.07
C GLN A 25 -10.57 -7.06 10.69
N THR A 26 -9.70 -6.99 9.69
CA THR A 26 -9.10 -5.76 9.19
C THR A 26 -9.09 -5.75 7.68
N ILE A 27 -9.39 -4.61 7.07
CA ILE A 27 -9.33 -4.42 5.62
C ILE A 27 -8.50 -3.17 5.27
N ALA A 28 -7.73 -3.25 4.20
CA ALA A 28 -7.03 -2.12 3.59
C ALA A 28 -7.86 -1.60 2.42
N VAL A 29 -8.31 -0.36 2.49
CA VAL A 29 -9.29 0.21 1.55
C VAL A 29 -8.66 1.32 0.75
N LEU A 30 -8.59 1.18 -0.59
CA LEU A 30 -8.19 2.29 -1.45
C LEU A 30 -9.27 3.38 -1.43
N THR A 31 -8.94 4.49 -0.79
CA THR A 31 -9.82 5.66 -0.64
C THR A 31 -9.57 6.72 -1.70
N ASP A 32 -8.32 6.85 -2.16
CA ASP A 32 -7.90 7.88 -3.09
C ASP A 32 -6.83 7.37 -4.06
N THR A 33 -7.07 7.53 -5.36
CA THR A 33 -6.05 7.40 -6.41
C THR A 33 -5.58 8.78 -6.83
N LEU A 34 -4.27 8.99 -6.83
CA LEU A 34 -3.62 10.22 -7.27
C LEU A 34 -2.81 9.94 -8.54
N LEU A 35 -3.13 10.64 -9.62
CA LEU A 35 -2.41 10.54 -10.88
C LEU A 35 -1.48 11.74 -11.07
N LEU A 36 -0.18 11.50 -11.09
CA LEU A 36 0.82 12.49 -11.48
C LEU A 36 0.99 12.47 -13.00
N LYS A 37 0.85 13.62 -13.65
CA LYS A 37 1.02 13.77 -15.10
C LYS A 37 1.56 15.15 -15.41
N GLY A 38 2.78 15.23 -15.94
CA GLY A 38 3.49 16.51 -16.03
C GLY A 38 3.60 17.14 -14.64
N GLU A 39 3.36 18.45 -14.54
CA GLU A 39 3.37 19.17 -13.26
C GLU A 39 2.05 19.03 -12.48
N ASP A 40 1.03 18.44 -13.10
CA ASP A 40 -0.30 18.31 -12.54
C ASP A 40 -0.45 17.06 -11.66
N ILE A 41 -1.49 17.11 -10.83
CA ILE A 41 -1.98 15.98 -10.04
C ILE A 41 -3.50 15.93 -10.11
N THR A 42 -4.05 14.78 -10.48
CA THR A 42 -5.50 14.53 -10.46
C THR A 42 -5.85 13.57 -9.35
N ARG A 43 -6.80 13.95 -8.49
CA ARG A 43 -7.35 13.08 -7.46
C ARG A 43 -8.61 12.39 -7.97
N GLN A 44 -8.69 11.08 -7.72
CA GLN A 44 -9.86 10.27 -7.98
C GLN A 44 -10.25 9.54 -6.69
N PRO A 45 -11.29 10.03 -5.97
CA PRO A 45 -11.76 9.34 -4.80
C PRO A 45 -12.41 8.02 -5.20
N ARG A 46 -12.43 7.08 -4.24
CA ARG A 46 -13.26 5.89 -4.31
C ARG A 46 -14.70 6.25 -4.66
N ARG A 47 -15.26 5.60 -5.69
CA ARG A 47 -16.59 5.95 -6.23
C ARG A 47 -17.74 5.16 -5.61
N ARG A 48 -17.48 3.99 -5.04
CA ARG A 48 -18.49 3.15 -4.37
C ARG A 48 -18.26 3.16 -2.87
N ALA A 49 -19.26 3.60 -2.11
CA ALA A 49 -19.22 3.47 -0.65
C ALA A 49 -19.05 2.00 -0.27
N LEU A 50 -18.17 1.72 0.69
CA LEU A 50 -18.06 0.40 1.29
C LEU A 50 -19.09 0.30 2.39
N ALA A 51 -20.17 -0.45 2.14
CA ALA A 51 -21.08 -0.87 3.19
C ALA A 51 -20.37 -1.93 4.04
N LEU A 52 -19.81 -1.50 5.17
CA LEU A 52 -19.31 -2.43 6.19
C LEU A 52 -20.49 -2.81 7.08
N TRP A 53 -20.86 -4.08 7.03
CA TRP A 53 -22.02 -4.61 7.78
C TRP A 53 -21.70 -4.87 9.26
N ASP A 54 -20.40 -4.88 9.63
CA ASP A 54 -19.93 -5.06 11.00
C ASP A 54 -18.99 -3.91 11.39
N ALA A 55 -19.38 -3.15 12.42
CA ALA A 55 -18.59 -2.04 12.96
C ALA A 55 -17.28 -2.49 13.65
N ARG A 56 -17.11 -3.80 13.88
CA ARG A 56 -15.88 -4.37 14.46
C ARG A 56 -14.74 -4.47 13.45
N VAL A 57 -15.02 -4.37 12.15
CA VAL A 57 -13.96 -4.40 11.14
C VAL A 57 -13.14 -3.13 11.17
N GLN A 58 -11.85 -3.31 11.37
CA GLN A 58 -10.89 -2.22 11.34
C GLN A 58 -10.49 -1.88 9.90
N VAL A 59 -10.25 -0.59 9.65
CA VAL A 59 -9.95 -0.06 8.33
C VAL A 59 -8.56 0.56 8.34
N ILE A 60 -7.78 0.19 7.33
CA ILE A 60 -6.52 0.84 6.93
C ILE A 60 -6.81 1.59 5.63
N PRO A 61 -7.00 2.92 5.66
CA PRO A 61 -7.16 3.72 4.45
C PRO A 61 -5.88 3.71 3.61
N VAL A 62 -6.01 3.49 2.31
CA VAL A 62 -4.93 3.41 1.34
C VAL A 62 -5.05 4.57 0.36
N VAL A 63 -3.99 5.34 0.22
CA VAL A 63 -3.82 6.31 -0.88
C VAL A 63 -2.91 5.68 -1.91
N HIS A 64 -3.43 5.48 -3.12
CA HIS A 64 -2.64 5.00 -4.26
C HIS A 64 -2.11 6.18 -5.07
N VAL A 65 -0.85 6.12 -5.49
CA VAL A 65 -0.22 7.10 -6.36
C VAL A 65 0.27 6.40 -7.62
N GLN A 66 -0.07 6.98 -8.77
CA GLN A 66 0.42 6.56 -10.07
C GLN A 66 1.22 7.70 -10.70
N SER A 67 2.41 7.41 -11.21
CA SER A 67 3.24 8.39 -11.91
C SER A 67 3.33 8.07 -13.40
N MET A 68 2.83 8.98 -14.23
CA MET A 68 2.99 8.87 -15.69
C MET A 68 4.46 9.12 -16.11
N PRO A 69 4.90 8.61 -17.27
CA PRO A 69 6.28 8.78 -17.74
C PRO A 69 6.74 10.24 -17.79
N ASN A 70 5.85 11.17 -18.12
CA ASN A 70 6.12 12.60 -18.24
C ASN A 70 6.07 13.40 -16.91
N SER A 71 5.82 12.75 -15.77
CA SER A 71 5.86 13.42 -14.46
C SER A 71 7.29 13.80 -14.08
N PRO A 72 7.54 14.87 -13.31
CA PRO A 72 8.89 15.27 -12.93
C PRO A 72 9.57 14.27 -11.98
N ASP A 73 10.89 14.29 -11.92
CA ASP A 73 11.68 13.46 -10.98
C ASP A 73 11.52 13.93 -9.53
N VAL A 74 11.36 15.25 -9.36
CA VAL A 74 11.06 15.89 -8.08
C VAL A 74 9.62 16.37 -8.10
N PHE A 75 8.83 15.97 -7.09
CA PHE A 75 7.45 16.44 -6.99
C PHE A 75 7.38 17.94 -6.85
N THR A 76 6.54 18.56 -7.69
CA THR A 76 6.20 19.98 -7.56
C THR A 76 5.59 20.26 -6.19
N GLU A 77 5.57 21.52 -5.78
CA GLU A 77 4.90 21.90 -4.52
C GLU A 77 3.42 21.51 -4.53
N VAL A 78 2.76 21.66 -5.68
CA VAL A 78 1.36 21.28 -5.89
C VAL A 78 1.16 19.78 -5.71
N GLN A 79 1.96 18.95 -6.40
CA GLN A 79 1.90 17.48 -6.29
C GLN A 79 2.12 17.02 -4.84
N ARG A 80 3.13 17.57 -4.18
CA ARG A 80 3.48 17.23 -2.81
C ARG A 80 2.38 17.61 -1.81
N LYS A 81 1.85 18.84 -1.89
CA LYS A 81 0.75 19.30 -1.03
C LYS A 81 -0.49 18.42 -1.23
N ALA A 82 -0.83 18.08 -2.46
CA ALA A 82 -1.98 17.24 -2.76
C ALA A 82 -1.84 15.80 -2.22
N MET A 83 -0.65 15.20 -2.34
CA MET A 83 -0.36 13.88 -1.76
C MET A 83 -0.45 13.89 -0.23
N LEU A 84 0.14 14.89 0.42
CA LEU A 84 0.04 15.04 1.88
C LEU A 84 -1.40 15.26 2.34
N ALA A 85 -2.17 16.10 1.63
CA ALA A 85 -3.57 16.33 1.94
C ALA A 85 -4.44 15.06 1.75
N ALA A 86 -4.07 14.16 0.82
CA ALA A 86 -4.75 12.87 0.68
C ALA A 86 -4.48 11.95 1.86
N LEU A 87 -3.24 11.90 2.35
CA LEU A 87 -2.91 11.15 3.57
C LEU A 87 -3.60 11.74 4.80
N ASP A 88 -3.67 13.07 4.93
CA ASP A 88 -4.40 13.73 6.02
C ASP A 88 -5.89 13.38 6.00
N ARG A 89 -6.52 13.32 4.81
CA ARG A 89 -7.91 12.84 4.67
C ARG A 89 -8.05 11.36 5.02
N ALA A 90 -7.09 10.54 4.59
CA ALA A 90 -7.08 9.11 4.86
C ALA A 90 -7.05 8.82 6.37
N VAL A 91 -6.32 9.62 7.16
CA VAL A 91 -6.28 9.47 8.64
C VAL A 91 -7.67 9.52 9.27
N ALA A 92 -8.59 10.35 8.77
CA ALA A 92 -9.94 10.46 9.33
C ALA A 92 -10.75 9.15 9.23
N GLY A 93 -10.42 8.28 8.26
CA GLY A 93 -11.04 6.97 8.09
C GLY A 93 -10.28 5.82 8.76
N ALA A 94 -9.18 6.08 9.45
CA ALA A 94 -8.28 5.04 9.98
C ALA A 94 -8.76 4.54 11.34
N THR A 95 -9.44 3.38 11.36
CA THR A 95 -9.88 2.74 12.61
C THR A 95 -8.90 1.68 13.11
N ALA A 96 -7.99 1.21 12.26
CA ALA A 96 -6.92 0.28 12.64
C ALA A 96 -5.69 0.97 13.27
N GLY A 97 -5.65 2.30 13.30
CA GLY A 97 -4.45 3.06 13.69
C GLY A 97 -3.35 3.07 12.61
N TRP A 98 -3.70 2.78 11.35
CA TRP A 98 -2.79 2.78 10.22
C TRP A 98 -3.38 3.55 9.04
N VAL A 99 -2.51 4.22 8.29
CA VAL A 99 -2.75 4.62 6.91
C VAL A 99 -1.68 3.99 6.03
N GLN A 100 -2.01 3.71 4.78
CA GLN A 100 -1.08 3.12 3.82
C GLN A 100 -0.91 4.03 2.60
N LEU A 101 0.34 4.22 2.17
CA LEU A 101 0.66 4.82 0.88
C LEU A 101 1.09 3.70 -0.06
N ASP A 102 0.32 3.52 -1.12
CA ASP A 102 0.62 2.58 -2.17
C ASP A 102 1.20 3.32 -3.38
N PHE A 103 2.51 3.21 -3.59
CA PHE A 103 3.17 3.92 -4.68
C PHE A 103 4.39 3.14 -5.19
N GLU A 104 4.31 2.71 -6.45
CA GLU A 104 5.42 2.11 -7.17
C GLU A 104 6.35 3.20 -7.74
N ALA A 105 7.02 3.94 -6.85
CA ALA A 105 7.93 5.02 -7.24
C ALA A 105 8.99 4.55 -8.25
N PRO A 106 9.04 5.10 -9.48
CA PRO A 106 10.09 4.79 -10.43
C PRO A 106 11.45 5.24 -9.86
N SER A 107 12.54 4.62 -10.31
CA SER A 107 13.88 4.89 -9.78
C SER A 107 14.24 6.38 -9.75
N ARG A 108 13.84 7.13 -10.79
CA ARG A 108 14.05 8.59 -10.92
C ARG A 108 13.33 9.43 -9.85
N GLN A 109 12.28 8.90 -9.22
CA GLN A 109 11.49 9.58 -8.18
C GLN A 109 11.78 9.10 -6.75
N ARG A 110 12.70 8.15 -6.55
CA ARG A 110 12.95 7.57 -5.20
C ARG A 110 13.36 8.62 -4.18
N GLU A 111 14.21 9.57 -4.55
CA GLU A 111 14.63 10.65 -3.64
C GLU A 111 13.45 11.54 -3.23
N ALA A 112 12.59 11.91 -4.19
CA ALA A 112 11.37 12.66 -3.92
C ALA A 112 10.37 11.86 -3.07
N TYR A 113 10.26 10.55 -3.31
CA TYR A 113 9.43 9.63 -2.54
C TYR A 113 9.90 9.51 -1.08
N LEU A 114 11.20 9.35 -0.86
CA LEU A 114 11.80 9.31 0.49
C LEU A 114 11.50 10.60 1.27
N ALA A 115 11.63 11.76 0.61
CA ALA A 115 11.29 13.05 1.21
C ALA A 115 9.79 13.15 1.53
N LEU A 116 8.91 12.72 0.61
CA LEU A 116 7.47 12.70 0.82
C LEU A 116 7.07 11.82 2.02
N VAL A 117 7.60 10.59 2.10
CA VAL A 117 7.31 9.65 3.20
C VAL A 117 7.77 10.20 4.54
N LYS A 118 8.95 10.83 4.59
CA LYS A 118 9.44 11.50 5.80
C LYS A 118 8.51 12.63 6.23
N MET A 119 8.11 13.50 5.29
CA MET A 119 7.16 14.59 5.57
C MET A 119 5.80 14.06 6.01
N ALA A 120 5.29 13.00 5.38
CA ALA A 120 4.05 12.36 5.76
C ALA A 120 4.12 11.83 7.20
N ARG A 121 5.14 11.03 7.54
CA ARG A 121 5.35 10.51 8.90
C ARG A 121 5.42 11.64 9.95
N GLN A 122 6.07 12.76 9.64
CA GLN A 122 6.15 13.91 10.55
C GLN A 122 4.80 14.62 10.77
N ARG A 123 3.89 14.56 9.79
CA ARG A 123 2.56 15.19 9.88
C ARG A 123 1.51 14.31 10.54
N LEU A 124 1.63 13.00 10.38
CA LEU A 124 0.67 12.05 10.93
C LEU A 124 0.65 12.10 12.47
N PRO A 125 -0.53 11.98 13.11
CA PRO A 125 -0.62 11.84 14.55
C PRO A 125 0.29 10.71 15.07
N ALA A 126 0.85 10.87 16.27
CA ALA A 126 1.72 9.85 16.87
C ALA A 126 1.01 8.49 17.08
N SER A 127 -0.32 8.51 17.22
CA SER A 127 -1.17 7.32 17.35
C SER A 127 -1.42 6.59 16.04
N VAL A 128 -1.12 7.20 14.89
CA VAL A 128 -1.38 6.62 13.56
C VAL A 128 -0.05 6.28 12.92
N ARG A 129 0.11 5.04 12.46
CA ARG A 129 1.31 4.55 11.78
C ARG A 129 1.18 4.62 10.26
N LEU A 130 2.30 4.81 9.58
CA LEU A 130 2.42 4.86 8.12
C LEU A 130 2.97 3.54 7.58
N SER A 131 2.13 2.79 6.87
CA SER A 131 2.53 1.64 6.07
C SER A 131 2.79 2.09 4.62
N VAL A 132 3.74 1.46 3.93
CA VAL A 132 3.95 1.67 2.50
C VAL A 132 4.04 0.34 1.77
N THR A 133 3.47 0.24 0.58
CA THR A 133 3.73 -0.91 -0.30
C THR A 133 5.12 -0.77 -0.92
N ALA A 134 5.69 -1.91 -1.31
CA ALA A 134 6.94 -1.97 -2.03
C ALA A 134 6.87 -3.08 -3.08
N LEU A 135 7.39 -2.81 -4.27
CA LEU A 135 7.65 -3.86 -5.25
C LEU A 135 8.59 -4.91 -4.66
N ALA A 136 8.35 -6.20 -4.89
CA ALA A 136 9.27 -7.26 -4.49
C ALA A 136 10.72 -7.01 -4.96
N SER A 137 10.88 -6.41 -6.14
CA SER A 137 12.20 -6.05 -6.68
C SER A 137 12.94 -5.02 -5.84
N TRP A 138 12.25 -4.14 -5.13
CA TRP A 138 12.88 -3.16 -4.23
C TRP A 138 13.60 -3.83 -3.07
N CYS A 139 13.08 -4.97 -2.60
CA CYS A 139 13.67 -5.74 -1.51
C CYS A 139 15.01 -6.39 -1.86
N LEU A 140 15.38 -6.37 -3.15
CA LEU A 140 16.67 -6.81 -3.68
C LEU A 140 17.57 -5.63 -4.06
N GLN A 141 17.06 -4.40 -4.02
CA GLN A 141 17.73 -3.21 -4.50
C GLN A 141 18.21 -2.36 -3.33
N GLY A 142 19.32 -2.77 -2.71
CA GLY A 142 20.24 -1.93 -1.94
C GLY A 142 19.68 -1.11 -0.75
N ALA A 143 20.53 -0.21 -0.24
CA ALA A 143 20.37 0.53 1.03
C ALA A 143 19.38 1.70 1.00
N TRP A 144 18.78 2.06 -0.15
CA TRP A 144 17.88 3.22 -0.20
C TRP A 144 16.63 3.02 0.66
N LEU A 145 16.19 1.76 0.85
CA LEU A 145 15.09 1.41 1.74
C LEU A 145 15.42 1.71 3.22
N ASP A 146 16.70 1.77 3.62
CA ASP A 146 17.09 2.16 4.98
C ASP A 146 16.68 3.59 5.31
N ARG A 147 16.57 4.45 4.29
CA ARG A 147 16.16 5.85 4.43
C ARG A 147 14.64 6.03 4.44
N LEU A 148 13.87 4.98 4.19
CA LEU A 148 12.42 5.06 4.08
C LEU A 148 11.79 5.16 5.47
N ALA A 149 11.34 6.37 5.81
CA ALA A 149 10.82 6.73 7.14
C ALA A 149 9.40 6.20 7.45
N ALA A 150 8.94 5.17 6.75
CA ALA A 150 7.67 4.50 7.04
C ALA A 150 7.79 3.62 8.30
N ASP A 151 6.67 3.39 9.00
CA ASP A 151 6.62 2.49 10.15
C ASP A 151 6.63 1.02 9.71
N GLU A 152 6.07 0.73 8.53
CA GLU A 152 5.98 -0.61 7.95
C GLU A 152 6.21 -0.56 6.44
N VAL A 153 6.89 -1.58 5.90
CA VAL A 153 7.05 -1.82 4.46
C VAL A 153 6.36 -3.13 4.13
N VAL A 154 5.47 -3.12 3.14
CA VAL A 154 4.69 -4.27 2.68
C VAL A 154 5.20 -4.69 1.30
N PRO A 155 6.14 -5.64 1.22
CA PRO A 155 6.58 -6.18 -0.05
C PRO A 155 5.45 -6.95 -0.73
N MET A 156 5.17 -6.62 -1.99
CA MET A 156 4.17 -7.31 -2.81
C MET A 156 4.84 -8.47 -3.55
N TRP A 157 4.70 -9.70 -3.03
CA TRP A 157 5.37 -10.92 -3.53
C TRP A 157 4.68 -11.57 -4.74
N TYR A 158 3.92 -10.77 -5.48
CA TYR A 158 3.23 -11.19 -6.68
C TYR A 158 3.40 -10.10 -7.73
N ARG A 159 3.38 -10.50 -8.99
CA ARG A 159 3.29 -9.62 -10.14
C ARG A 159 2.09 -10.05 -10.93
N MET A 160 0.98 -9.33 -10.81
CA MET A 160 -0.18 -9.50 -11.69
C MET A 160 -0.62 -10.97 -11.91
N GLY A 161 -0.63 -11.79 -10.86
CA GLY A 161 -1.07 -13.18 -10.91
C GLY A 161 0.07 -14.17 -10.85
N GLU A 162 1.33 -13.75 -10.86
CA GLU A 162 2.48 -14.65 -10.76
C GLU A 162 3.24 -14.44 -9.45
N PRO A 163 3.54 -15.50 -8.67
CA PRO A 163 4.38 -15.36 -7.50
C PRO A 163 5.80 -14.96 -7.93
N VAL A 164 6.33 -13.90 -7.32
CA VAL A 164 7.77 -13.60 -7.41
C VAL A 164 8.50 -14.60 -6.51
N ALA A 165 9.74 -15.02 -6.82
CA ALA A 165 10.44 -15.96 -5.95
C ALA A 165 10.48 -15.44 -4.51
N GLN A 166 10.26 -16.30 -3.52
CA GLN A 166 9.98 -15.87 -2.13
C GLN A 166 11.02 -16.38 -1.13
N ASP A 167 11.96 -17.20 -1.62
CA ASP A 167 13.10 -17.73 -0.88
C ASP A 167 14.37 -16.98 -1.30
N TYR A 168 14.37 -15.66 -1.12
CA TYR A 168 15.59 -14.88 -1.27
C TYR A 168 16.32 -14.82 0.08
N PRO A 169 17.43 -15.55 0.28
CA PRO A 169 18.18 -15.54 1.53
C PRO A 169 18.76 -14.15 1.89
N ALA A 170 18.71 -13.18 0.98
CA ALA A 170 19.27 -11.83 1.14
C ALA A 170 18.24 -10.70 0.95
N LEU A 171 17.00 -10.85 1.44
CA LEU A 171 16.05 -9.73 1.45
C LEU A 171 16.55 -8.58 2.32
N HIS A 172 16.37 -7.35 1.81
CA HIS A 172 16.60 -6.14 2.58
C HIS A 172 15.88 -6.18 3.93
N ALA A 173 16.52 -5.68 5.00
CA ALA A 173 15.99 -5.78 6.37
C ALA A 173 14.57 -5.22 6.50
N ARG A 174 14.27 -4.13 5.80
CA ARG A 174 12.94 -3.49 5.77
C ARG A 174 11.84 -4.39 5.18
N CYS A 175 12.17 -5.35 4.32
CA CYS A 175 11.23 -6.32 3.75
C CYS A 175 11.14 -7.63 4.53
N ARG A 176 11.90 -7.78 5.63
CA ARG A 176 11.82 -8.92 6.56
C ARG A 176 10.95 -8.61 7.78
N GLY A 177 10.24 -7.49 7.74
CA GLY A 177 9.28 -7.10 8.77
C GLY A 177 8.07 -8.05 8.83
N PRO A 178 7.11 -7.79 9.74
CA PRO A 178 5.98 -8.67 9.98
C PRO A 178 4.96 -8.69 8.82
N ALA A 179 5.05 -7.77 7.87
CA ALA A 179 4.04 -7.57 6.84
C ALA A 179 4.48 -8.04 5.45
N ALA A 180 3.54 -8.56 4.67
CA ALA A 180 3.73 -8.92 3.26
C ALA A 180 2.42 -8.88 2.49
N GLY A 181 2.51 -8.63 1.18
CA GLY A 181 1.40 -8.66 0.23
C GLY A 181 1.43 -9.91 -0.66
N PHE A 182 0.28 -10.55 -0.82
CA PHE A 182 0.09 -11.78 -1.58
C PHE A 182 -1.13 -11.72 -2.50
N SER A 183 -1.09 -12.48 -3.58
CA SER A 183 -2.22 -12.71 -4.47
C SER A 183 -3.23 -13.67 -3.84
N VAL A 184 -4.53 -13.37 -4.00
CA VAL A 184 -5.60 -14.34 -3.74
C VAL A 184 -5.65 -15.42 -4.83
N GLN A 185 -5.32 -15.08 -6.08
CA GLN A 185 -5.42 -16.00 -7.22
C GLN A 185 -4.24 -16.97 -7.28
N THR A 186 -3.05 -16.52 -6.90
CA THR A 186 -1.84 -17.33 -6.85
C THR A 186 -1.15 -17.19 -5.50
N PRO A 187 -1.76 -17.77 -4.45
CA PRO A 187 -1.23 -17.65 -3.11
C PRO A 187 0.16 -18.29 -3.00
N PRO A 188 1.02 -17.79 -2.09
CA PRO A 188 2.31 -18.38 -1.81
C PRO A 188 2.17 -19.78 -1.21
N LYS A 189 3.28 -20.52 -1.12
CA LYS A 189 3.35 -21.71 -0.26
C LYS A 189 3.06 -21.29 1.18
N GLN A 190 2.29 -22.10 1.94
CA GLN A 190 1.92 -21.79 3.32
C GLN A 190 3.13 -21.50 4.22
N ALA A 191 4.23 -22.24 4.03
CA ALA A 191 5.47 -22.04 4.78
C ALA A 191 6.09 -20.64 4.59
N VAL A 192 5.87 -20.01 3.42
CA VAL A 192 6.27 -18.62 3.16
C VAL A 192 5.30 -17.66 3.83
N ALA A 193 3.99 -17.84 3.64
CA ALA A 193 2.97 -16.97 4.25
C ALA A 193 3.10 -16.91 5.78
N ASN A 194 3.41 -18.05 6.42
CA ASN A 194 3.56 -18.16 7.87
C ASN A 194 4.77 -17.40 8.43
N ARG A 195 5.65 -16.85 7.59
CA ARG A 195 6.76 -15.98 8.03
C ARG A 195 6.26 -14.58 8.43
N PHE A 196 5.05 -14.21 8.02
CA PHE A 196 4.50 -12.87 8.19
C PHE A 196 3.26 -12.91 9.09
N THR A 197 3.20 -12.00 10.05
CA THR A 197 2.05 -11.88 10.97
C THR A 197 1.01 -10.88 10.48
N ARG A 198 1.28 -10.11 9.42
CA ARG A 198 0.30 -9.24 8.75
C ARG A 198 0.31 -9.51 7.24
N ARG A 199 -0.73 -10.16 6.75
CA ARG A 199 -0.77 -10.66 5.37
C ARG A 199 -1.84 -9.90 4.61
N PHE A 200 -1.40 -9.05 3.68
CA PHE A 200 -2.29 -8.29 2.81
C PHE A 200 -2.64 -9.15 1.59
N TRP A 201 -3.93 -9.39 1.37
CA TRP A 201 -4.44 -10.23 0.29
C TRP A 201 -5.06 -9.39 -0.80
N PHE A 202 -4.41 -9.39 -1.96
CA PHE A 202 -4.82 -8.63 -3.12
C PHE A 202 -5.63 -9.51 -4.05
N ASN A 203 -6.89 -9.14 -4.26
CA ASN A 203 -7.73 -9.80 -5.26
C ASN A 203 -7.52 -9.13 -6.61
N GLU A 204 -6.75 -9.76 -7.49
CA GLU A 204 -6.28 -9.17 -8.74
C GLU A 204 -7.37 -9.11 -9.81
N ARG A 205 -8.38 -9.98 -9.72
CA ARG A 205 -9.56 -9.92 -10.61
C ARG A 205 -10.26 -8.57 -10.51
N ASN A 206 -10.24 -7.98 -9.33
CA ASN A 206 -10.82 -6.69 -9.04
C ASN A 206 -9.98 -5.51 -9.57
N TRP A 207 -8.66 -5.68 -9.69
CA TRP A 207 -7.79 -4.74 -10.38
C TRP A 207 -8.06 -4.75 -11.89
N VAL A 208 -8.11 -5.96 -12.48
CA VAL A 208 -8.37 -6.16 -13.91
C VAL A 208 -9.72 -5.56 -14.32
N ALA A 209 -10.72 -5.63 -13.45
CA ALA A 209 -12.05 -5.10 -13.71
C ALA A 209 -12.13 -3.55 -13.65
N ASP A 210 -11.08 -2.85 -13.24
CA ASP A 210 -11.10 -1.39 -13.04
C ASP A 210 -10.39 -0.65 -14.20
N PRO A 211 -11.13 -0.05 -15.15
CA PRO A 211 -10.55 0.67 -16.28
C PRO A 211 -9.74 1.89 -15.86
N VAL A 212 -9.99 2.41 -14.65
CA VAL A 212 -9.34 3.59 -14.07
C VAL A 212 -7.97 3.23 -13.51
N GLN A 213 -7.70 1.96 -13.21
CA GLN A 213 -6.35 1.54 -12.80
C GLN A 213 -5.47 1.18 -13.99
N ARG A 214 -6.09 1.06 -15.16
CA ARG A 214 -5.45 0.96 -16.47
C ARG A 214 -5.42 2.33 -17.14
N PHE A 215 -4.89 3.35 -16.46
CA PHE A 215 -4.51 4.54 -17.22
C PHE A 215 -3.35 4.16 -18.17
N PRO A 216 -3.41 4.60 -19.44
CA PRO A 216 -2.64 4.05 -20.55
C PRO A 216 -1.12 4.12 -20.37
#